data_AF-A0A5B7BNF3-F1
#
_entry.id   AF-A0A5B7BNF3-F1
#
_cell.length_a   1.000
_cell.length_b   1.000
_cell.length_c   1.000
_cell.angle_alpha   90.00
_cell.angle_beta   90.00
_cell.angle_gamma   90.00
#
_symmetry.space_group_name_H-M   'P 1'
#
loop_
_entity.id
_entity.type
_entity.pdbx_description
1 polymer ?
#
loop_
_entity_poly.entity_id
_entity_poly.type
_entity_poly.pdbx_seq_one_letter_code
_entity_poly.pdbx_strand_id
1 'polypeptide(L)'
;MISRKNMGHASPLLLILLALGFFFATYNLLTMVMQNKVANSRKVLGDGLDWFDPITAMPEEVKNAENSNMRFHVALTATDAPYSKWQCRIMYYWYKKVKDMPGSGMGGFTRVLHSGRPDNLMEEIPTFVVDPLPDGLDRGYIVLNRPWAFVQWLEKATIEEEYILMAEPDHIFIKSLPNLARGSYPAGFPFST
;
A
#
# COMPACT_ATOMS: atom_id res chain seq x y z
N MET A 1 1.00 6.64 92.16
CA MET A 1 0.15 6.67 90.96
C MET A 1 1.04 6.41 89.74
N ILE A 2 1.05 5.19 89.20
CA ILE A 2 1.69 4.88 87.90
C ILE A 2 0.75 3.92 87.17
N SER A 3 0.04 4.45 86.18
CA SER A 3 -0.85 3.70 85.30
C SER A 3 -0.02 2.90 84.30
N ARG A 4 -0.09 1.58 84.36
CA ARG A 4 0.47 0.71 83.31
C ARG A 4 -0.59 0.56 82.21
N LYS A 5 -0.28 1.15 81.06
CA LYS A 5 -1.05 1.07 79.81
C LYS A 5 -0.90 -0.35 79.23
N ASN A 6 -1.98 -1.12 79.18
CA ASN A 6 -1.98 -2.43 78.50
C ASN A 6 -1.82 -2.22 76.99
N MET A 7 -0.73 -2.72 76.44
CA MET A 7 -0.44 -2.72 75.01
C MET A 7 -1.04 -3.99 74.42
N GLY A 8 -2.11 -3.87 73.63
CA GLY A 8 -2.77 -5.01 73.01
C GLY A 8 -1.83 -5.72 72.03
N HIS A 9 -1.51 -6.98 72.29
CA HIS A 9 -0.77 -7.82 71.37
C HIS A 9 -1.66 -8.15 70.16
N ALA A 10 -1.21 -7.82 68.95
CA ALA A 10 -1.90 -8.20 67.72
C ALA A 10 -1.87 -9.73 67.57
N SER A 11 -3.01 -10.33 67.24
CA SER A 11 -3.13 -11.78 67.05
C SER A 11 -2.19 -12.25 65.93
N PRO A 12 -1.35 -13.28 66.15
CA PRO A 12 -0.39 -13.76 65.15
C PRO A 12 -1.08 -14.24 63.86
N LEU A 13 -2.32 -14.74 63.94
CA LEU A 13 -3.14 -15.09 62.77
C LEU A 13 -3.49 -13.88 61.90
N LEU A 14 -3.77 -12.73 62.53
CA LEU A 14 -4.07 -11.48 61.81
C LEU A 14 -2.83 -11.00 61.04
N LEU A 15 -1.64 -11.11 61.66
CA LEU A 15 -0.38 -10.73 61.02
C LEU A 15 -0.05 -11.62 59.82
N ILE A 16 -0.30 -12.93 59.92
CA ILE A 16 -0.10 -13.87 58.81
C ILE A 16 -1.07 -13.57 57.66
N LEU A 17 -2.35 -13.31 57.95
CA LEU A 17 -3.34 -12.95 56.94
C LEU A 17 -3.00 -11.63 56.24
N LEU A 18 -2.54 -10.63 57.00
CA LEU A 18 -2.06 -9.36 56.44
C LEU A 18 -0.86 -9.56 55.52
N ALA A 19 0.13 -10.37 55.94
CA ALA A 19 1.30 -10.66 55.11
C ALA A 19 0.93 -11.38 53.81
N LEU A 20 0.03 -12.37 53.87
CA LEU A 20 -0.48 -13.07 52.68
C LEU A 20 -1.26 -12.13 51.75
N GLY A 21 -2.11 -11.27 52.32
CA GLY A 21 -2.86 -10.26 51.56
C GLY A 21 -1.96 -9.25 50.85
N PHE A 22 -0.93 -8.74 51.54
CA PHE A 22 0.07 -7.86 50.93
C PHE A 22 0.85 -8.57 49.84
N PHE A 23 1.30 -9.82 50.07
CA PHE A 23 2.01 -10.60 49.05
C PHE A 23 1.15 -10.79 47.80
N PHE A 24 -0.12 -11.17 47.97
CA PHE A 24 -1.04 -11.34 46.86
C PHE A 24 -1.29 -10.03 46.09
N ALA A 25 -1.49 -8.91 46.79
CA ALA A 25 -1.68 -7.60 46.17
C ALA A 25 -0.43 -7.16 45.38
N THR A 26 0.78 -7.33 45.96
CA THR A 26 2.03 -6.98 45.28
C THR A 26 2.33 -7.87 44.08
N TYR A 27 2.01 -9.16 44.15
CA TYR A 27 2.15 -10.08 43.03
C TYR A 27 1.24 -9.69 41.86
N ASN A 28 -0.03 -9.41 42.14
CA ASN A 28 -0.99 -8.97 41.11
C ASN A 28 -0.62 -7.60 40.51
N LEU A 29 -0.08 -6.68 41.31
CA LEU A 29 0.40 -5.40 40.80
C LEU A 29 1.63 -5.58 39.90
N LEU A 30 2.57 -6.42 40.29
CA LEU A 30 3.76 -6.74 39.48
C LEU A 30 3.38 -7.42 38.17
N THR A 31 2.46 -8.39 38.18
CA THR A 31 2.00 -9.04 36.95
C THR A 31 1.27 -8.07 36.04
N MET A 32 0.44 -7.16 36.57
CA MET A 32 -0.21 -6.11 35.79
C MET A 32 0.80 -5.14 35.15
N VAL A 33 1.81 -4.70 35.91
CA VAL A 33 2.88 -3.82 35.40
C VAL A 33 3.74 -4.54 34.36
N MET A 34 4.06 -5.81 34.57
CA MET A 34 4.81 -6.62 33.60
C MET A 34 4.00 -6.85 32.33
N GLN A 35 2.70 -7.16 32.42
CA GLN A 35 1.83 -7.29 31.25
C GLN A 35 1.67 -5.97 30.51
N ASN A 36 1.55 -4.84 31.21
CA ASN A 36 1.46 -3.53 30.58
C ASN A 36 2.80 -3.12 29.93
N LYS A 37 3.94 -3.41 30.56
CA LYS A 37 5.26 -3.26 29.95
C LYS A 37 5.46 -4.19 28.76
N VAL A 38 4.99 -5.43 28.81
CA VAL A 38 5.04 -6.37 27.68
C VAL A 38 4.11 -5.92 26.56
N ALA A 39 2.93 -5.38 26.86
CA ALA A 39 2.02 -4.82 25.86
C ALA A 39 2.60 -3.56 25.20
N ASN A 40 3.22 -2.67 25.99
CA ASN A 40 3.86 -1.46 25.50
C ASN A 40 5.17 -1.78 24.75
N SER A 41 5.95 -2.75 25.22
CA SER A 41 7.12 -3.28 24.50
C SER A 41 6.70 -4.06 23.25
N ARG A 42 5.54 -4.74 23.21
CA ARG A 42 5.02 -5.39 22.00
C ARG A 42 4.44 -4.37 21.02
N LYS A 43 3.97 -3.21 21.50
CA LYS A 43 3.65 -2.03 20.69
C LYS A 43 4.90 -1.40 20.09
N VAL A 44 5.97 -1.23 20.88
CA VAL A 44 7.27 -0.68 20.43
C VAL A 44 8.06 -1.68 19.57
N LEU A 45 7.99 -2.98 19.86
CA LEU A 45 8.61 -4.03 19.05
C LEU A 45 7.77 -4.34 17.79
N GLY A 46 6.45 -4.14 17.83
CA GLY A 46 5.60 -4.13 16.64
C GLY A 46 5.94 -2.97 15.70
N ASP A 47 6.27 -1.80 16.24
CA ASP A 47 6.78 -0.64 15.50
C ASP A 47 8.22 -0.84 14.99
N GLY A 48 9.03 -1.63 15.70
CA GLY A 48 10.43 -1.91 15.35
C GLY A 48 10.67 -3.13 14.43
N LEU A 49 9.71 -4.06 14.34
CA LEU A 49 9.77 -5.19 13.39
C LEU A 49 9.26 -4.81 11.98
N ASP A 50 8.66 -3.63 11.83
CA ASP A 50 8.21 -3.04 10.56
C ASP A 50 9.37 -2.51 9.68
N TRP A 51 10.62 -2.59 10.14
CA TRP A 51 11.77 -2.08 9.39
C TRP A 51 12.03 -2.79 8.05
N PHE A 52 11.39 -3.94 7.82
CA PHE A 52 11.51 -4.73 6.59
C PHE A 52 10.19 -4.95 5.84
N ASP A 53 9.10 -4.27 6.21
CA ASP A 53 7.88 -4.31 5.39
C ASP A 53 7.79 -3.01 4.56
N PRO A 54 8.02 -3.03 3.23
CA PRO A 54 7.93 -1.85 2.38
C PRO A 54 6.46 -1.45 2.13
N ILE A 55 5.56 -1.68 3.08
CA ILE A 55 4.20 -1.16 3.03
C ILE A 55 4.30 0.32 3.41
N THR A 56 4.39 1.18 2.40
CA THR A 56 4.25 2.63 2.60
C THR A 56 2.90 2.89 3.25
N ALA A 57 2.90 3.19 4.55
CA ALA A 57 1.67 3.40 5.31
C ALA A 57 0.88 4.57 4.70
N MET A 58 -0.39 4.32 4.38
CA MET A 58 -1.27 5.33 3.79
C MET A 58 -1.53 6.46 4.80
N PRO A 59 -1.11 7.71 4.56
CA PRO A 59 -1.14 8.70 5.62
C PRO A 59 -2.54 9.31 5.76
N GLU A 60 -2.88 9.74 6.98
CA GLU A 60 -4.25 10.09 7.44
C GLU A 60 -4.98 11.13 6.55
N GLU A 61 -4.25 12.02 5.89
CA GLU A 61 -4.81 13.03 4.98
C GLU A 61 -5.49 12.42 3.74
N VAL A 62 -4.98 11.29 3.25
CA VAL A 62 -5.51 10.59 2.05
C VAL A 62 -6.74 9.75 2.41
N LYS A 63 -6.84 9.28 3.66
CA LYS A 63 -8.02 8.53 4.14
C LYS A 63 -9.30 9.38 4.13
N ASN A 64 -9.15 10.71 4.23
CA ASN A 64 -10.26 11.66 4.36
C ASN A 64 -10.57 12.43 3.08
N ALA A 65 -9.81 12.20 2.01
CA ALA A 65 -10.00 12.92 0.76
C ALA A 65 -11.00 12.18 -0.14
N GLU A 66 -12.27 12.55 -0.07
CA GLU A 66 -13.31 12.20 -1.06
C GLU A 66 -13.10 12.91 -2.43
N ASN A 67 -11.86 13.26 -2.78
CA ASN A 67 -11.57 13.98 -4.01
C ASN A 67 -11.37 12.99 -5.15
N SER A 68 -12.28 12.99 -6.14
CA SER A 68 -12.13 12.25 -7.39
C SER A 68 -10.84 12.61 -8.15
N ASN A 69 -10.27 13.80 -7.91
CA ASN A 69 -8.98 14.24 -8.45
C ASN A 69 -7.78 13.42 -7.95
N MET A 70 -7.91 12.69 -6.84
CA MET A 70 -6.84 11.83 -6.35
C MET A 70 -6.85 10.45 -7.00
N ARG A 71 -7.68 10.19 -8.03
CA ARG A 71 -7.58 8.94 -8.78
C ARG A 71 -6.32 8.92 -9.64
N PHE A 72 -5.85 7.72 -9.97
CA PHE A 72 -4.77 7.52 -10.92
C PHE A 72 -5.25 6.78 -12.17
N HIS A 73 -4.76 7.18 -13.32
CA HIS A 73 -4.95 6.48 -14.58
C HIS A 73 -4.03 5.27 -14.65
N VAL A 74 -4.56 4.10 -14.98
CA VAL A 74 -3.74 2.90 -15.21
C VAL A 74 -3.32 2.85 -16.67
N ALA A 75 -2.03 2.74 -16.93
CA ALA A 75 -1.53 2.62 -18.29
C ALA A 75 -0.50 1.50 -18.41
N LEU A 76 -0.60 0.73 -19.50
CA LEU A 76 0.38 -0.30 -19.84
C LEU A 76 0.80 -0.19 -21.30
N THR A 77 2.01 -0.61 -21.61
CA THR A 77 2.49 -0.74 -22.98
C THR A 77 2.20 -2.13 -23.53
N ALA A 78 1.84 -2.21 -24.81
CA ALA A 78 1.53 -3.48 -25.47
C ALA A 78 2.08 -3.54 -26.90
N THR A 79 2.33 -4.76 -27.36
CA THR A 79 2.58 -5.09 -28.76
C THR A 79 1.34 -5.74 -29.38
N ASP A 80 1.33 -5.91 -30.71
CA ASP A 80 0.27 -6.66 -31.41
C ASP A 80 0.49 -8.18 -31.38
N ALA A 81 1.52 -8.66 -30.65
CA ALA A 81 1.82 -10.07 -30.50
C ALA A 81 0.70 -10.82 -29.74
N PRO A 82 0.35 -12.06 -30.14
CA PRO A 82 -0.72 -12.84 -29.49
C PRO A 82 -0.55 -12.98 -27.96
N TYR A 83 0.68 -13.13 -27.48
CA TYR A 83 0.97 -13.23 -26.07
C TYR A 83 0.70 -11.92 -25.31
N SER A 84 1.17 -10.78 -25.85
CA SER A 84 0.90 -9.46 -25.27
C SER A 84 -0.60 -9.17 -25.23
N LYS A 85 -1.34 -9.54 -26.30
CA LYS A 85 -2.80 -9.47 -26.32
C LYS A 85 -3.44 -10.25 -25.17
N TRP A 86 -3.03 -11.50 -24.95
CA TRP A 86 -3.54 -12.33 -23.87
C TRP A 86 -3.27 -11.72 -22.49
N GLN A 87 -2.05 -11.25 -22.25
CA GLN A 87 -1.66 -10.58 -21.00
C GLN A 87 -2.51 -9.33 -20.74
N CYS A 88 -2.65 -8.45 -21.75
CA CYS A 88 -3.45 -7.23 -21.64
C CYS A 88 -4.92 -7.52 -21.28
N ARG A 89 -5.51 -8.56 -21.87
CA ARG A 89 -6.91 -8.95 -21.56
C ARG A 89 -7.07 -9.41 -20.13
N ILE A 90 -6.14 -10.23 -19.63
CA ILE A 90 -6.19 -10.72 -18.24
C ILE A 90 -6.04 -9.57 -17.26
N MET A 91 -5.07 -8.69 -17.49
CA MET A 91 -4.85 -7.53 -16.64
C MET A 91 -6.08 -6.60 -16.66
N TYR A 92 -6.64 -6.31 -17.84
CA TYR A 92 -7.83 -5.47 -17.97
C TYR A 92 -9.07 -6.09 -17.32
N TYR A 93 -9.22 -7.42 -17.41
CA TYR A 93 -10.27 -8.14 -16.68
C TYR A 93 -10.17 -7.91 -15.17
N TRP A 94 -8.98 -8.08 -14.58
CA TRP A 94 -8.78 -7.88 -13.14
C TRP A 94 -8.93 -6.41 -12.73
N TYR A 95 -8.41 -5.47 -13.53
CA TYR A 95 -8.66 -4.04 -13.34
C TYR A 95 -10.16 -3.75 -13.22
N LYS A 96 -10.99 -4.23 -14.15
CA LYS A 96 -12.45 -4.04 -14.09
C LYS A 96 -13.08 -4.67 -12.84
N LYS A 97 -12.52 -5.75 -12.30
CA LYS A 97 -13.03 -6.40 -11.08
C LYS A 97 -12.76 -5.59 -9.82
N VAL A 98 -11.64 -4.87 -9.76
CA VAL A 98 -11.21 -4.17 -8.54
C VAL A 98 -11.43 -2.66 -8.58
N LYS A 99 -11.57 -2.04 -9.77
CA LYS A 99 -11.57 -0.57 -9.89
C LYS A 99 -12.68 0.13 -9.10
N ASP A 100 -13.83 -0.51 -8.95
CA ASP A 100 -15.00 0.06 -8.27
C ASP A 100 -15.18 -0.51 -6.85
N MET A 101 -14.20 -1.27 -6.35
CA MET A 101 -14.22 -1.73 -4.96
C MET A 101 -13.97 -0.56 -3.99
N PRO A 102 -14.49 -0.64 -2.75
CA PRO A 102 -14.24 0.38 -1.73
C PRO A 102 -12.75 0.67 -1.54
N GLY A 103 -12.41 1.96 -1.41
CA GLY A 103 -11.02 2.41 -1.24
C GLY A 103 -10.15 2.36 -2.50
N SER A 104 -10.73 2.08 -3.67
CA SER A 104 -10.03 2.15 -4.95
C SER A 104 -9.74 3.59 -5.37
N GLY A 105 -8.47 3.90 -5.59
CA GLY A 105 -8.00 5.13 -6.25
C GLY A 105 -7.90 4.97 -7.77
N MET A 106 -8.40 3.88 -8.35
CA MET A 106 -8.22 3.59 -9.78
C MET A 106 -9.22 4.42 -10.61
N GLY A 107 -8.69 5.21 -11.55
CA GLY A 107 -9.43 6.01 -12.52
C GLY A 107 -9.64 5.25 -13.83
N GLY A 108 -9.28 5.87 -14.95
CA GLY A 108 -9.29 5.28 -16.29
C GLY A 108 -8.21 4.23 -16.53
N PHE A 109 -8.30 3.59 -17.69
CA PHE A 109 -7.33 2.59 -18.14
C PHE A 109 -7.01 2.81 -19.61
N THR A 110 -5.73 2.82 -19.97
CA THR A 110 -5.28 2.88 -21.37
C THR A 110 -4.24 1.80 -21.66
N ARG A 111 -4.48 1.03 -22.72
CA ARG A 111 -3.46 0.21 -23.36
C ARG A 111 -2.74 1.04 -24.43
N VAL A 112 -1.46 1.32 -24.24
CA VAL A 112 -0.63 2.03 -25.21
C VAL A 112 -0.02 1.02 -26.18
N LEU A 113 -0.60 0.90 -27.37
CA LEU A 113 -0.22 -0.06 -28.41
C LEU A 113 0.86 0.55 -29.31
N HIS A 114 2.08 0.04 -29.21
CA HIS A 114 3.25 0.60 -29.91
C HIS A 114 3.69 -0.21 -31.14
N SER A 115 2.73 -0.89 -31.78
CA SER A 115 2.93 -1.58 -33.06
C SER A 115 2.76 -0.64 -34.27
N GLY A 116 2.30 0.60 -34.06
CA GLY A 116 1.94 1.54 -35.13
C GLY A 116 0.64 1.22 -35.88
N ARG A 117 -0.08 0.17 -35.47
CA ARG A 117 -1.28 -0.32 -36.18
C ARG A 117 -2.37 -0.75 -35.20
N PRO A 118 -3.65 -0.40 -35.47
CA PRO A 118 -4.75 -0.83 -34.64
C PRO A 118 -4.91 -2.35 -34.66
N ASP A 119 -5.48 -2.90 -33.60
CA ASP A 119 -5.81 -4.31 -33.50
C ASP A 119 -7.24 -4.53 -32.99
N ASN A 120 -7.67 -5.79 -32.98
CA ASN A 120 -9.01 -6.18 -32.56
C ASN A 120 -9.28 -6.01 -31.05
N LEU A 121 -8.26 -5.80 -30.21
CA LEU A 121 -8.50 -5.57 -28.78
C LEU A 121 -8.97 -4.15 -28.48
N MET A 122 -8.86 -3.22 -29.43
CA MET A 122 -9.38 -1.87 -29.29
C MET A 122 -10.91 -1.83 -29.09
N GLU A 123 -11.61 -2.88 -29.53
CA GLU A 123 -13.05 -3.05 -29.31
C GLU A 123 -13.39 -3.40 -27.84
N GLU A 124 -12.42 -3.92 -27.08
CA GLU A 124 -12.61 -4.37 -25.69
C GLU A 124 -11.91 -3.47 -24.68
N ILE A 125 -10.70 -3.01 -25.01
CA ILE A 125 -9.78 -2.30 -24.11
C ILE A 125 -9.54 -0.90 -24.68
N PRO A 126 -9.77 0.19 -23.92
CA PRO A 126 -9.41 1.52 -24.36
C PRO A 126 -7.92 1.55 -24.74
N THR A 127 -7.65 1.87 -25.99
CA THR A 127 -6.32 1.72 -26.58
C THR A 127 -5.90 3.02 -27.25
N PHE A 128 -4.66 3.43 -27.00
CA PHE A 128 -4.01 4.52 -27.71
C PHE A 128 -2.91 3.94 -28.58
N VAL A 129 -3.01 4.13 -29.90
CA VAL A 129 -2.03 3.59 -30.85
C VAL A 129 -0.93 4.63 -31.06
N VAL A 130 0.32 4.18 -30.95
CA VAL A 130 1.52 5.01 -31.14
C VAL A 130 2.47 4.34 -32.12
N ASP A 131 3.32 5.14 -32.74
CA ASP A 131 4.30 4.63 -33.68
C ASP A 131 5.45 3.92 -32.94
N PRO A 132 6.01 2.83 -33.49
CA PRO A 132 7.22 2.25 -32.95
C PRO A 132 8.38 3.24 -33.04
N LEU A 133 9.44 2.97 -32.29
CA LEU A 133 10.67 3.75 -32.37
C LEU A 133 11.24 3.62 -33.81
N PRO A 134 11.65 4.73 -34.45
CA PRO A 134 12.25 4.68 -35.78
C PRO A 134 13.43 3.72 -35.87
N ASP A 135 13.52 3.00 -36.99
CA ASP A 135 14.56 1.99 -37.22
C ASP A 135 15.97 2.54 -36.99
N GLY A 136 16.79 1.78 -36.27
CA GLY A 136 18.20 2.11 -36.00
C GLY A 136 18.43 3.01 -34.78
N LEU A 137 17.39 3.61 -34.19
CA LEU A 137 17.50 4.32 -32.92
C LEU A 137 17.55 3.36 -31.72
N ASP A 138 16.91 2.21 -31.83
CA ASP A 138 16.90 1.18 -30.79
C ASP A 138 18.27 0.51 -30.61
N ARG A 139 19.13 0.53 -31.65
CA ARG A 139 20.45 -0.12 -31.68
C ARG A 139 20.38 -1.60 -31.27
N GLY A 140 19.29 -2.29 -31.61
CA GLY A 140 19.02 -3.67 -31.23
C GLY A 140 18.40 -3.84 -29.83
N TYR A 141 18.17 -2.76 -29.09
CA TYR A 141 17.50 -2.77 -27.78
C TYR A 141 16.01 -2.44 -27.94
N ILE A 142 15.25 -3.42 -28.43
CA ILE A 142 13.82 -3.29 -28.76
C ILE A 142 12.95 -2.80 -27.60
N VAL A 143 13.42 -2.96 -26.35
CA VAL A 143 12.75 -2.51 -25.13
C VAL A 143 12.53 -0.99 -25.12
N LEU A 144 13.31 -0.20 -25.87
CA LEU A 144 13.14 1.26 -25.99
C LEU A 144 11.80 1.68 -26.60
N ASN A 145 11.09 0.78 -27.27
CA ASN A 145 9.73 1.06 -27.75
C ASN A 145 8.76 1.38 -26.61
N ARG A 146 8.96 0.83 -25.40
CA ARG A 146 8.07 1.05 -24.26
C ARG A 146 8.13 2.48 -23.70
N PRO A 147 9.31 3.03 -23.32
CA PRO A 147 9.38 4.43 -22.91
C PRO A 147 9.01 5.38 -24.05
N TRP A 148 9.36 5.05 -25.31
CA TRP A 148 8.93 5.85 -26.47
C TRP A 148 7.41 5.91 -26.62
N ALA A 149 6.72 4.80 -26.37
CA ALA A 149 5.27 4.74 -26.38
C ALA A 149 4.65 5.66 -25.32
N PHE A 150 5.21 5.66 -24.10
CA PHE A 150 4.76 6.54 -23.03
C PHE A 150 4.98 8.02 -23.37
N VAL A 151 6.13 8.40 -23.94
CA VAL A 151 6.37 9.78 -24.38
C VAL A 151 5.26 10.24 -25.34
N GLN A 152 5.01 9.47 -26.39
CA GLN A 152 3.97 9.81 -27.37
C GLN A 152 2.56 9.86 -26.77
N TRP A 153 2.23 8.93 -25.87
CA TRP A 153 0.94 8.90 -25.21
C TRP A 153 0.75 10.10 -24.29
N LEU A 154 1.74 10.42 -23.45
CA LEU A 154 1.69 11.57 -22.52
C LEU A 154 1.61 12.92 -23.25
N GLU A 155 2.26 13.05 -24.41
CA GLU A 155 2.22 14.29 -25.21
C GLU A 155 0.88 14.50 -25.93
N LYS A 156 0.17 13.42 -26.29
CA LYS A 156 -0.96 13.48 -27.24
C LYS A 156 -2.31 13.11 -26.61
N ALA A 157 -2.33 12.32 -25.54
CA ALA A 157 -3.58 11.87 -24.92
C ALA A 157 -4.12 12.90 -23.93
N THR A 158 -5.44 13.00 -23.85
CA THR A 158 -6.11 13.70 -22.75
C THR A 158 -6.32 12.70 -21.61
N ILE A 159 -5.68 12.95 -20.47
CA ILE A 159 -5.78 12.13 -19.26
C ILE A 159 -6.50 12.96 -18.20
N GLU A 160 -7.61 12.45 -17.67
CA GLU A 160 -8.43 13.18 -16.69
C GLU A 160 -7.80 13.15 -15.29
N GLU A 161 -7.12 12.05 -14.95
CA GLU A 161 -6.48 11.85 -13.66
C GLU A 161 -5.13 12.58 -13.52
N GLU A 162 -4.83 13.07 -12.32
CA GLU A 162 -3.58 13.77 -12.00
C GLU A 162 -2.37 12.82 -11.89
N TYR A 163 -2.62 11.55 -11.53
CA TYR A 163 -1.58 10.54 -11.31
C TYR A 163 -1.69 9.41 -12.32
N ILE A 164 -0.56 8.77 -12.62
CA ILE A 164 -0.51 7.63 -13.54
C ILE A 164 0.16 6.46 -12.85
N LEU A 165 -0.49 5.30 -12.88
CA LEU A 165 0.14 4.02 -12.58
C LEU A 165 0.63 3.39 -13.89
N MET A 166 1.95 3.41 -14.09
CA MET A 166 2.59 2.61 -15.13
C MET A 166 2.60 1.15 -14.69
N ALA A 167 1.81 0.34 -15.36
CA ALA A 167 1.65 -1.06 -15.03
C ALA A 167 2.24 -1.97 -16.10
N GLU A 168 2.71 -3.13 -15.68
CA GLU A 168 3.20 -4.17 -16.59
C GLU A 168 2.10 -5.23 -16.79
N PRO A 169 1.86 -5.68 -18.05
CA PRO A 169 0.76 -6.57 -18.40
C PRO A 169 0.89 -7.99 -17.85
N ASP A 170 2.06 -8.36 -17.31
CA ASP A 170 2.30 -9.63 -16.60
C ASP A 170 1.89 -9.59 -15.12
N HIS A 171 1.44 -8.45 -14.60
CA HIS A 171 0.87 -8.33 -13.27
C HIS A 171 -0.67 -8.35 -13.29
N ILE A 172 -1.26 -8.73 -12.15
CA ILE A 172 -2.72 -8.71 -11.95
C ILE A 172 -3.07 -7.99 -10.65
N PHE A 173 -4.24 -7.36 -10.64
CA PHE A 173 -4.80 -6.77 -9.43
C PHE A 173 -5.63 -7.80 -8.67
N ILE A 174 -5.23 -8.11 -7.44
CA ILE A 174 -5.96 -9.00 -6.53
C ILE A 174 -6.91 -8.20 -5.62
N LYS A 175 -6.56 -6.95 -5.31
CA LYS A 175 -7.33 -6.00 -4.50
C LYS A 175 -7.33 -4.64 -5.16
N SER A 176 -8.30 -3.80 -4.80
CA SER A 176 -8.25 -2.37 -5.16
C SER A 176 -7.00 -1.73 -4.57
N LEU A 177 -6.43 -0.79 -5.33
CA LEU A 177 -5.28 -0.02 -4.91
C LEU A 177 -5.74 1.40 -4.56
N PRO A 178 -5.46 1.89 -3.35
CA PRO A 178 -5.62 3.32 -3.06
C PRO A 178 -4.55 4.12 -3.80
N ASN A 179 -4.80 5.41 -4.05
CA ASN A 179 -3.72 6.28 -4.52
C ASN A 179 -2.79 6.60 -3.34
N LEU A 180 -1.53 6.21 -3.45
CA LEU A 180 -0.50 6.47 -2.46
C LEU A 180 0.44 7.63 -2.87
N ALA A 181 0.29 8.16 -4.09
CA ALA A 181 1.09 9.26 -4.59
C ALA A 181 0.60 10.61 -4.06
N ARG A 182 1.52 11.57 -3.91
CA ARG A 182 1.26 12.88 -3.29
C ARG A 182 2.07 13.98 -3.95
N GLY A 183 1.46 14.77 -4.83
CA GLY A 183 2.16 15.86 -5.54
C GLY A 183 3.43 15.34 -6.20
N SER A 184 4.59 15.85 -5.76
CA SER A 184 5.92 15.42 -6.24
C SER A 184 6.46 14.11 -5.63
N TYR A 185 5.70 13.45 -4.75
CA TYR A 185 6.10 12.20 -4.08
C TYR A 185 5.40 11.00 -4.74
N PRO A 186 6.10 10.24 -5.61
CA PRO A 186 5.53 9.04 -6.20
C PRO A 186 5.35 7.94 -5.15
N ALA A 187 4.33 7.10 -5.33
CA ALA A 187 4.09 5.90 -4.50
C ALA A 187 5.10 4.76 -4.75
N GLY A 188 5.79 4.80 -5.89
CA GLY A 188 6.79 3.83 -6.31
C GLY A 188 8.20 4.41 -6.27
N PHE A 189 9.19 3.52 -6.39
CA PHE A 189 10.62 3.78 -6.25
C PHE A 189 11.04 5.17 -6.79
N PRO A 190 11.65 6.05 -5.97
CA PRO A 190 12.18 7.30 -6.48
C PRO A 190 13.33 6.96 -7.43
N PHE A 191 13.22 7.31 -8.71
CA PHE A 191 14.41 7.45 -9.54
C PHE A 191 15.13 8.69 -9.00
N SER A 192 16.05 8.46 -8.06
CA SER A 192 16.90 9.51 -7.50
C SER A 192 17.58 10.27 -8.63
N THR A 193 17.47 11.59 -8.59
CA THR A 193 18.13 12.55 -9.49
C THR A 193 19.62 12.62 -9.24
#